data_AF-A0A8T4HKW6-F1
#
_entry.id   AF-A0A8T4HKW6-F1
#
_cell.length_a   1.000
_cell.length_b   1.000
_cell.length_c   1.000
_cell.angle_alpha   90.00
_cell.angle_beta   90.00
_cell.angle_gamma   90.00
#
_symmetry.space_group_name_H-M   'P 1'
#
loop_
_entity.id
_entity.type
_entity.pdbx_description
1 polymer ?
#
loop_
_entity_poly.entity_id
_entity_poly.type
_entity_poly.pdbx_seq_one_letter_code
_entity_poly.pdbx_strand_id
1 'polypeptide(L)'
;MIEGVLRHRTDMDADRPYTDTHGAFIVGFGFAYTLDFKLVPRLKNIGSAKLYRPAAGEDENWPNLVPVLSHQDGRRDLIAQ
;
A
#
# COMPACT_ATOMS: atom_id res chain seq x y z
N MET A 1 -2.80 1.47 17.24
CA MET A 1 -2.63 2.56 16.25
C MET A 1 -3.89 3.40 16.15
N ILE A 2 -4.99 2.89 15.57
CA ILE A 2 -6.21 3.70 15.31
C ILE A 2 -6.81 4.30 16.59
N GLU A 3 -6.98 3.54 17.67
CA GLU A 3 -7.55 4.07 18.92
C GLU A 3 -6.74 5.23 19.52
N GLY A 4 -5.41 5.15 19.47
CA GLY A 4 -4.55 6.20 19.99
C GLY A 4 -4.61 7.49 19.18
N VAL A 5 -4.96 7.40 17.90
CA VAL A 5 -5.21 8.58 17.06
C VAL A 5 -6.62 9.12 17.29
N LEU A 6 -7.63 8.27 17.48
CA LEU A 6 -9.01 8.70 17.74
C LEU A 6 -9.23 9.25 19.15
N ARG A 7 -8.44 8.80 20.13
CA ARG A 7 -8.60 9.11 21.57
C ARG A 7 -7.31 9.66 22.18
N HIS A 8 -6.60 10.54 21.48
CA HIS A 8 -5.43 11.20 22.04
C HIS A 8 -5.83 12.32 23.01
N ARG A 9 -4.99 12.56 24.03
CA ARG A 9 -5.14 13.67 24.98
C ARG A 9 -4.34 14.92 24.60
N THR A 10 -4.04 15.10 23.31
CA THR A 10 -3.41 16.32 22.79
C THR A 10 -4.43 17.17 22.03
N ASP A 11 -4.21 18.49 21.97
CA ASP A 11 -4.98 19.41 21.12
C ASP A 11 -4.46 19.43 19.67
N MET A 12 -3.37 18.72 19.40
CA MET A 12 -2.79 18.61 18.06
C MET A 12 -3.68 17.79 17.13
N ASP A 13 -4.01 18.37 15.98
CA ASP A 13 -4.75 17.67 14.93
C ASP A 13 -3.81 16.77 14.11
N ALA A 14 -4.13 15.48 14.03
CA ALA A 14 -3.30 14.49 13.35
C ALA A 14 -3.66 14.40 11.86
N ASP A 15 -3.13 15.30 11.03
CA ASP A 15 -3.43 15.35 9.57
C ASP A 15 -3.12 14.02 8.86
N ARG A 16 -1.90 13.48 9.03
CA ARG A 16 -1.44 12.28 8.31
C ARG A 16 -0.59 11.36 9.18
N PRO A 17 -1.21 10.43 9.90
CA PRO A 17 -0.47 9.40 10.61
C PRO A 17 0.12 8.38 9.64
N TYR A 18 1.43 8.18 9.75
CA TYR A 18 2.17 7.18 8.98
C TYR A 18 2.22 5.86 9.75
N THR A 19 1.73 4.78 9.15
CA THR A 19 1.81 3.44 9.76
C THR A 19 2.84 2.59 9.02
N ASP A 20 3.65 1.82 9.74
CA ASP A 20 4.47 0.78 9.11
C ASP A 20 3.53 -0.34 8.61
N THR A 21 3.78 -0.85 7.41
CA THR A 21 3.01 -1.95 6.80
C THR A 21 3.52 -3.32 7.22
N HIS A 22 4.21 -3.45 8.37
CA HIS A 22 4.60 -4.75 8.93
C HIS A 22 3.34 -5.57 9.25
N GLY A 23 2.94 -6.38 8.27
CA GLY A 23 1.63 -7.04 8.22
C GLY A 23 0.61 -6.13 7.56
N ALA A 24 0.39 -6.30 6.26
CA ALA A 24 -0.65 -5.59 5.51
C ALA A 24 -2.02 -5.78 6.19
N PHE A 25 -2.48 -4.74 6.88
CA PHE A 25 -3.71 -4.78 7.67
C PHE A 25 -4.88 -4.24 6.83
N ILE A 26 -5.38 -5.06 5.90
CA ILE A 26 -6.53 -4.75 5.02
C ILE A 26 -7.72 -4.23 5.85
N VAL A 27 -7.97 -4.86 7.00
CA VAL A 27 -9.03 -4.47 7.93
C VAL A 27 -8.85 -3.04 8.43
N GLY A 28 -7.61 -2.59 8.69
CA GLY A 28 -7.35 -1.22 9.12
C GLY A 28 -7.53 -0.19 8.03
N PHE A 29 -7.25 -0.53 6.78
CA PHE A 29 -7.61 0.32 5.64
C PHE A 29 -9.12 0.46 5.51
N GLY A 30 -9.87 -0.62 5.73
CA GLY A 30 -11.34 -0.59 5.77
C GLY A 30 -11.87 0.34 6.88
N PHE A 31 -11.36 0.23 8.11
CA PHE A 31 -11.74 1.13 9.19
C PHE A 31 -11.34 2.58 8.93
N ALA A 32 -10.14 2.81 8.38
CA ALA A 32 -9.68 4.14 8.03
C ALA A 32 -10.61 4.80 6.99
N TYR A 33 -11.04 4.04 5.97
CA TYR A 33 -12.01 4.51 4.99
C TYR A 33 -13.37 4.87 5.63
N THR A 34 -13.92 3.97 6.46
CA THR A 34 -15.23 4.21 7.12
C THR A 34 -15.21 5.39 8.09
N LEU A 35 -14.06 5.66 8.72
CA LEU A 35 -13.89 6.73 9.70
C LEU A 35 -13.41 8.06 9.08
N ASP A 36 -13.39 8.16 7.74
CA ASP A 36 -12.83 9.29 6.98
C ASP A 36 -11.41 9.70 7.43
N PHE A 37 -10.63 8.69 7.77
CA PHE A 37 -9.32 8.84 8.35
C PHE A 37 -8.23 8.56 7.32
N LYS A 38 -7.36 9.54 7.08
CA LYS A 38 -6.27 9.43 6.10
C LYS A 38 -5.08 8.65 6.66
N LEU A 39 -5.17 7.32 6.60
CA LEU A 39 -4.06 6.45 6.91
C LEU A 39 -3.03 6.46 5.77
N VAL A 40 -1.78 6.86 6.07
CA VAL A 40 -0.70 6.85 5.08
C VAL A 40 0.21 5.65 5.34
N PRO A 41 0.08 4.55 4.56
CA PRO A 41 0.94 3.40 4.75
C PRO A 41 2.36 3.72 4.31
N ARG A 42 3.31 3.51 5.22
CA ARG A 42 4.74 3.52 4.90
C ARG A 42 5.08 2.18 4.28
N LEU A 43 5.23 2.17 2.96
CA LEU A 43 5.78 1.03 2.23
C LEU A 43 7.28 0.92 2.54
N LYS A 44 7.63 0.07 3.50
CA LYS A 44 9.03 -0.27 3.77
C LYS A 44 9.62 -0.86 2.48
N ASN A 45 10.84 -0.44 2.13
CA ASN A 45 11.57 -0.92 0.96
C ASN A 45 10.94 -0.59 -0.40
N ILE A 46 10.15 0.48 -0.54
CA ILE A 46 9.59 0.89 -1.84
C ILE A 46 10.67 1.02 -2.94
N GLY A 47 11.88 1.48 -2.58
CA GLY A 47 12.99 1.63 -3.52
C GLY A 47 13.59 0.30 -4.01
N SER A 48 13.41 -0.80 -3.27
CA SER A 48 13.86 -2.14 -3.68
C SER A 48 12.71 -3.09 -4.03
N ALA A 49 11.46 -2.61 -3.97
CA ALA A 49 10.29 -3.37 -4.35
C ALA A 49 10.28 -3.62 -5.87
N LYS A 50 10.05 -4.88 -6.25
CA LYS A 50 9.82 -5.27 -7.65
C LYS A 50 8.33 -5.56 -7.84
N LEU A 51 7.73 -4.97 -8.86
CA LEU A 51 6.33 -5.15 -9.23
C LEU A 51 6.22 -6.34 -10.20
N TYR A 52 5.26 -7.23 -9.97
CA TYR A 52 4.96 -8.29 -10.95
C TYR A 52 4.36 -7.69 -12.21
N ARG A 53 4.71 -8.26 -13.37
CA ARG A 53 4.11 -7.85 -14.64
C ARG A 53 2.62 -8.17 -14.64
N PRO A 54 1.77 -7.22 -15.09
CA PRO A 54 0.37 -7.50 -15.35
C PRO A 54 0.26 -8.65 -16.35
N ALA A 55 0.83 -8.54 -17.55
CA ALA A 55 0.87 -9.59 -18.58
C ALA A 55 2.23 -9.59 -19.32
N ALA A 56 2.62 -10.73 -19.89
CA ALA A 56 3.76 -10.79 -20.78
C ALA A 56 3.51 -9.93 -22.04
N GLY A 57 4.48 -9.10 -22.42
CA GLY A 57 4.41 -8.28 -23.63
C GLY A 57 3.68 -6.94 -23.49
N GLU A 58 3.24 -6.55 -22.29
CA GLU A 58 2.58 -5.24 -22.05
C GLU A 58 3.53 -4.16 -21.50
N ASP A 59 4.85 -4.41 -21.48
CA ASP A 59 5.84 -3.49 -20.89
C ASP A 59 5.80 -2.09 -21.53
N GLU A 60 5.47 -2.01 -22.83
CA GLU A 60 5.33 -0.75 -23.57
C GLU A 60 4.21 0.16 -23.04
N ASN A 61 3.19 -0.42 -22.39
CA ASN A 61 2.11 0.35 -21.77
C ASN A 61 2.58 1.05 -20.49
N TRP A 62 3.73 0.65 -19.93
CA TRP A 62 4.21 1.10 -18.62
C TRP A 62 5.67 1.58 -18.64
N PRO A 63 6.02 2.57 -19.49
CA PRO A 63 7.40 2.96 -19.74
C PRO A 63 8.14 3.43 -18.47
N ASN A 64 7.42 4.09 -17.55
CA ASN A 64 7.99 4.59 -16.30
C ASN A 64 8.18 3.50 -15.23
N LEU A 65 7.54 2.34 -15.39
CA LEU A 65 7.61 1.24 -14.43
C LEU A 65 8.67 0.20 -14.81
N VAL A 66 9.20 0.25 -16.05
CA VAL A 66 10.23 -0.67 -16.56
C VAL A 66 11.39 -0.93 -15.56
N PRO A 67 11.95 0.08 -14.85
CA PRO A 67 13.06 -0.16 -13.92
C PRO A 67 12.70 -1.01 -12.68
N VAL A 68 11.42 -1.03 -12.31
CA VAL A 68 10.91 -1.69 -11.10
C VAL A 68 10.09 -2.95 -11.40
N LEU A 69 9.92 -3.34 -12.66
CA LEU A 69 9.28 -4.61 -13.02
C LEU A 69 10.16 -5.81 -12.64
N SER A 70 9.52 -6.87 -12.15
CA SER A 70 10.11 -8.18 -11.90
C SER A 70 10.33 -8.91 -13.23
N HIS A 71 11.37 -9.75 -13.28
CA HIS A 71 11.59 -10.63 -14.44
C HIS A 71 10.57 -11.77 -14.52
N GLN A 72 9.91 -12.09 -13.41
CA GLN A 72 8.87 -13.13 -13.33
C GLN A 72 7.49 -12.55 -13.63
N ASP A 73 6.71 -13.29 -14.42
CA ASP A 73 5.29 -13.00 -14.58
C ASP A 73 4.55 -13.37 -13.30
N GLY A 74 3.65 -12.48 -12.84
CA GLY A 74 2.87 -12.71 -11.64
C GLY A 74 1.93 -13.91 -11.80
N ARG A 75 1.74 -14.67 -10.72
CA ARG A 75 0.76 -15.77 -10.65
C ARG A 75 -0.67 -15.23 -10.72
N ARG A 76 -1.17 -15.01 -11.95
CA ARG A 76 -2.52 -14.50 -12.24
C ARG A 76 -3.62 -15.42 -11.70
N ASP A 77 -3.33 -16.71 -11.55
CA ASP A 77 -4.21 -17.72 -10.94
C ASP A 77 -4.62 -17.37 -9.50
N LEU A 78 -3.82 -16.56 -8.79
CA LEU A 78 -4.12 -16.13 -7.42
C LEU A 78 -5.01 -14.88 -7.32
N ILE A 79 -5.20 -14.14 -8.42
CA ILE A 79 -5.87 -12.82 -8.41
C ILE A 79 -7.25 -12.90 -9.09
N ALA A 80 -7.48 -13.92 -9.92
CA ALA A 80 -8.71 -14.12 -10.68
C ALA A 80 -9.83 -14.87 -9.92
N GLN A 81 -9.81 -14.89 -8.58
CA GLN A 81 -10.89 -15.45 -7.75
C GLN A 81 -11.98 -14.42 -7.43
#